data_AF-A0A7W7DN23-F1
#
_entry.id   AF-A0A7W7DN23-F1
#
_cell.length_a   1.000
_cell.length_b   1.000
_cell.length_c   1.000
_cell.angle_alpha   90.00
_cell.angle_beta   90.00
_cell.angle_gamma   90.00
#
_symmetry.space_group_name_H-M   'P 1'
#
loop_
_entity.id
_entity.type
_entity.pdbx_description
1 polymer ?
#
loop_
_entity_poly.entity_id
_entity_poly.type
_entity_poly.pdbx_seq_one_letter_code
_entity_poly.pdbx_strand_id
1 'polypeptide(L)'
;MTIEHVAVIALAVEVVILVLARVGTERRHWNHSRGRGPAPLKRDDITLASGTLYAIAAAAMVAGAVAAPVELTLKSVGTFALFGVLLPAFAANAVLVLMTRGNPGAVTAGRRGLAFAVAAGGGFVSVGLV
;
A
#
# COMPACT_ATOMS: atom_id res chain seq x y z
N MET A 1 15.68 6.51 17.59
CA MET A 1 14.74 5.61 16.89
C MET A 1 15.54 4.81 15.88
N THR A 2 15.53 3.47 15.95
CA THR A 2 16.30 2.61 15.01
C THR A 2 15.49 2.36 13.73
N ILE A 3 16.15 1.88 12.67
CA ILE A 3 15.50 1.56 11.39
C ILE A 3 14.40 0.50 11.58
N GLU A 4 14.62 -0.48 12.47
CA GLU A 4 13.61 -1.48 12.83
C GLU A 4 12.33 -0.85 13.38
N HIS A 5 12.47 0.14 14.29
CA HIS A 5 11.31 0.84 14.85
C HIS A 5 10.56 1.62 13.76
N VAL A 6 11.29 2.24 12.82
CA VAL A 6 10.68 2.93 11.67
C VAL A 6 9.88 1.93 10.83
N ALA A 7 10.44 0.73 10.61
CA ALA A 7 9.81 -0.30 9.81
C ALA A 7 8.56 -0.91 10.43
N VAL A 8 8.59 -1.16 11.74
CA VAL A 8 7.40 -1.61 12.46
C VAL A 8 6.30 -0.53 12.44
N ILE A 9 6.66 0.74 12.59
CA ILE A 9 5.68 1.84 12.52
C ILE A 9 5.10 1.95 11.10
N ALA A 10 5.92 1.89 10.07
CA ALA A 10 5.47 1.94 8.67
C ALA A 10 4.49 0.79 8.38
N LEU A 11 4.85 -0.44 8.77
CA LEU A 11 3.99 -1.62 8.65
C LEU A 11 2.65 -1.43 9.37
N ALA A 12 2.67 -0.92 10.60
CA ALA A 12 1.45 -0.67 11.36
C ALA A 12 0.54 0.36 10.66
N VAL A 13 1.13 1.43 10.12
CA VAL A 13 0.40 2.45 9.36
C VAL A 13 -0.22 1.87 8.08
N GLU A 14 0.53 1.06 7.33
CA GLU A 14 0.04 0.40 6.12
C GLU A 14 -1.15 -0.52 6.39
N VAL A 15 -1.06 -1.32 7.46
CA VAL A 15 -2.17 -2.18 7.91
C VAL A 15 -3.40 -1.35 8.30
N VAL A 16 -3.22 -0.25 9.05
CA VAL A 16 -4.32 0.65 9.42
C VAL A 16 -4.98 1.24 8.18
N ILE A 17 -4.20 1.70 7.20
CA ILE A 17 -4.71 2.24 5.93
C ILE A 17 -5.55 1.18 5.19
N LEU A 18 -5.07 -0.06 5.13
CA LEU A 18 -5.78 -1.17 4.49
C LEU A 18 -7.11 -1.47 5.17
N VAL A 19 -7.12 -1.53 6.50
CA VAL A 19 -8.33 -1.74 7.30
C VAL A 19 -9.34 -0.60 7.09
N LEU A 20 -8.87 0.65 7.13
CA LEU A 20 -9.74 1.82 6.90
C LEU A 20 -10.34 1.80 5.49
N ALA A 21 -9.55 1.44 4.48
CA ALA A 21 -10.03 1.31 3.11
C ALA A 21 -11.06 0.19 2.99
N ARG A 22 -10.82 -0.97 3.62
CA ARG A 22 -11.77 -2.09 3.64
C ARG A 22 -13.10 -1.71 4.28
N VAL A 23 -13.06 -1.09 5.45
CA VAL A 23 -14.27 -0.62 6.14
C VAL A 23 -14.98 0.44 5.30
N GLY A 24 -14.24 1.34 4.65
CA GLY A 24 -14.79 2.34 3.75
C GLY A 24 -15.51 1.74 2.55
N THR A 25 -14.93 0.73 1.89
CA THR A 25 -15.55 0.06 0.75
C THR A 25 -16.78 -0.75 1.17
N GLU A 26 -16.73 -1.48 2.27
CA GLU A 26 -17.87 -2.22 2.82
C GLU A 26 -19.04 -1.29 3.18
N ARG A 27 -18.76 -0.15 3.83
CA ARG A 27 -19.77 0.88 4.10
C ARG A 27 -20.42 1.40 2.83
N ARG A 28 -19.67 1.58 1.74
CA ARG A 28 -20.23 2.01 0.44
C ARG A 28 -21.11 0.93 -0.17
N HIS A 29 -20.69 -0.34 -0.13
CA HIS A 29 -21.51 -1.47 -0.60
C HIS A 29 -22.82 -1.55 0.16
N TRP A 30 -22.77 -1.40 1.49
CA TRP A 30 -23.95 -1.40 2.35
C TRP A 30 -24.89 -0.21 2.10
N ASN A 31 -24.34 0.98 1.85
CA ASN A 31 -25.15 2.13 1.48
C ASN A 31 -25.86 1.90 0.14
N HIS A 32 -25.14 1.38 -0.86
CA HIS A 32 -25.72 1.07 -2.17
C HIS A 32 -26.82 0.01 -2.09
N SER A 33 -26.62 -1.07 -1.32
CA SER A 33 -27.65 -2.10 -1.12
C SER A 33 -28.90 -1.58 -0.43
N ARG A 34 -28.79 -0.50 0.36
CA ARG A 34 -29.91 0.26 0.94
C ARG A 34 -30.47 1.34 0.03
N GLY A 35 -30.12 1.35 -1.26
CA GLY A 35 -30.55 2.34 -2.25
C GLY A 35 -29.92 3.72 -2.07
N ARG A 36 -28.85 3.85 -1.27
CA ARG A 36 -28.17 5.12 -0.99
C ARG A 36 -26.84 5.17 -1.72
N GLY A 37 -26.79 5.97 -2.78
CA GLY A 37 -25.55 6.29 -3.49
C GLY A 37 -25.18 5.32 -4.62
N PRO A 38 -24.06 5.61 -5.31
CA PRO A 38 -23.67 4.92 -6.53
C PRO A 38 -23.21 3.48 -6.28
N ALA A 39 -23.31 2.65 -7.32
CA ALA A 39 -22.84 1.27 -7.28
C ALA A 39 -21.32 1.20 -7.08
N PRO A 40 -20.82 0.30 -6.22
CA PRO A 40 -19.39 0.06 -6.07
C PRO A 40 -18.78 -0.44 -7.38
N LEU A 41 -17.56 0.00 -7.68
CA LEU A 41 -16.85 -0.40 -8.88
C LEU A 41 -15.86 -1.52 -8.54
N LYS A 42 -15.61 -2.44 -9.49
CA LYS A 42 -14.61 -3.53 -9.31
C LYS A 42 -13.21 -3.03 -8.95
N ARG A 43 -12.88 -1.81 -9.40
CA ARG A 43 -11.63 -1.09 -9.10
C ARG A 43 -11.57 -0.45 -7.71
N ASP A 44 -12.64 -0.55 -6.92
CA ASP A 44 -12.61 -0.22 -5.49
C ASP A 44 -12.10 -1.39 -4.65
N ASP A 45 -11.80 -2.54 -5.28
CA ASP A 45 -11.16 -3.64 -4.59
C ASP A 45 -9.74 -3.25 -4.19
N ILE A 46 -9.53 -3.18 -2.87
CA ILE A 46 -8.25 -2.81 -2.27
C ILE A 46 -7.13 -3.80 -2.62
N THR A 47 -7.48 -5.03 -3.00
CA THR A 47 -6.53 -6.08 -3.40
C THR A 47 -6.09 -5.98 -4.86
N LEU A 48 -6.65 -5.05 -5.65
CA LEU A 48 -6.26 -4.83 -7.04
C LEU A 48 -5.32 -3.63 -7.17
N ALA A 49 -4.11 -3.73 -6.58
CA ALA A 49 -3.05 -2.76 -6.81
C ALA A 49 -2.52 -2.82 -8.25
N SER A 50 -2.18 -1.67 -8.83
CA SER A 50 -1.62 -1.62 -10.18
C SER A 50 -0.19 -2.14 -10.21
N GLY A 51 0.23 -2.70 -11.36
CA GLY A 51 1.61 -3.14 -11.60
C GLY A 51 2.65 -2.04 -11.31
N THR A 52 2.29 -0.78 -11.54
CA THR A 52 3.15 0.38 -11.25
C THR A 52 3.46 0.51 -9.76
N LEU A 53 2.49 0.30 -8.87
CA LEU A 53 2.71 0.41 -7.43
C LEU A 53 3.64 -0.70 -6.92
N TYR A 54 3.47 -1.92 -7.44
CA TYR A 54 4.39 -3.01 -7.15
C TYR A 54 5.81 -2.72 -7.65
N ALA A 55 5.94 -2.19 -8.87
CA ALA A 55 7.25 -1.83 -9.42
C ALA A 55 7.96 -0.76 -8.58
N ILE A 56 7.23 0.26 -8.12
CA ILE A 56 7.77 1.31 -7.25
C ILE A 56 8.22 0.73 -5.90
N ALA A 57 7.37 -0.08 -5.26
CA ALA A 57 7.69 -0.71 -3.98
C ALA A 57 8.93 -1.63 -4.10
N ALA A 58 8.97 -2.46 -5.13
CA ALA A 58 10.11 -3.33 -5.42
C ALA A 58 11.40 -2.54 -5.69
N ALA A 59 11.36 -1.49 -6.51
CA ALA A 59 12.52 -0.66 -6.79
C ALA A 59 13.05 0.02 -5.53
N ALA A 60 12.16 0.52 -4.67
CA ALA A 60 12.54 1.16 -3.42
C ALA A 60 13.10 0.16 -2.40
N MET A 61 12.52 -1.03 -2.30
CA MET A 61 13.04 -2.12 -1.47
C MET A 61 14.45 -2.53 -1.92
N VAL A 62 14.67 -2.71 -3.23
CA VAL A 62 16.00 -3.03 -3.77
C VAL A 62 17.00 -1.91 -3.45
N ALA A 63 16.61 -0.64 -3.60
CA ALA A 63 17.47 0.48 -3.25
C ALA A 63 17.87 0.47 -1.76
N GLY A 64 16.93 0.18 -0.86
CA GLY A 64 17.20 0.03 0.57
C GLY A 64 18.11 -1.16 0.87
N ALA A 65 17.86 -2.31 0.23
CA ALA A 65 18.63 -3.54 0.43
C ALA A 65 20.06 -3.45 -0.14
N VAL A 66 20.30 -2.59 -1.14
CA VAL A 66 21.66 -2.29 -1.63
C VAL A 66 22.39 -1.33 -0.67
N ALA A 67 21.66 -0.42 -0.03
CA ALA A 67 22.24 0.54 0.92
C ALA A 67 22.53 -0.08 2.30
N ALA A 68 21.85 -1.17 2.66
CA ALA A 68 22.07 -1.91 3.90
C ALA A 68 22.78 -3.25 3.62
N PRO A 69 23.71 -3.69 4.48
CA PRO A 69 24.40 -4.98 4.30
C PRO A 69 23.48 -6.15 4.69
N VAL A 70 22.43 -6.40 3.92
CA VAL A 70 21.42 -7.43 4.23
C VAL A 70 21.87 -8.80 3.75
N GLU A 71 21.72 -9.82 4.60
CA GLU A 71 21.91 -11.21 4.20
C GLU A 71 20.72 -11.73 3.39
N LEU A 72 21.00 -12.21 2.17
CA LEU A 72 19.99 -12.80 1.29
C LEU A 72 19.75 -14.27 1.67
N THR A 73 18.79 -14.47 2.56
CA THR A 73 18.26 -15.76 2.98
C THR A 73 16.85 -15.93 2.42
N LEU A 74 16.33 -17.16 2.39
CA LEU A 74 14.94 -17.40 1.97
C LEU A 74 13.94 -16.61 2.84
N LYS A 75 14.26 -16.45 4.13
CA LYS A 75 13.48 -15.63 5.07
C LYS A 75 13.46 -14.16 4.65
N SER A 76 14.63 -13.57 4.34
CA SER A 76 14.69 -12.15 3.96
C SER A 76 13.99 -11.88 2.63
N VAL A 77 14.12 -12.79 1.65
CA VAL A 77 13.37 -12.72 0.39
C VAL A 77 11.86 -12.77 0.64
N GLY A 78 11.39 -13.67 1.51
CA GLY A 78 9.99 -13.74 1.90
C GLY A 78 9.49 -12.46 2.57
N THR A 79 10.27 -11.90 3.51
CA THR A 79 9.98 -10.62 4.16
C THR A 79 9.89 -9.48 3.15
N PHE A 80 10.84 -9.38 2.21
CA PHE A 80 10.82 -8.35 1.17
C PHE A 80 9.64 -8.48 0.23
N ALA A 81 9.30 -9.69 -0.20
CA ALA A 81 8.14 -9.91 -1.06
C ALA A 81 6.84 -9.46 -0.37
N LEU A 82 6.66 -9.85 0.90
CA LEU A 82 5.43 -9.56 1.63
C LEU A 82 5.35 -8.11 2.09
N PHE A 83 6.36 -7.63 2.82
CA PHE A 83 6.34 -6.35 3.52
C PHE A 83 7.06 -5.23 2.76
N GLY A 84 7.90 -5.56 1.79
CA GLY A 84 8.58 -4.57 0.94
C GLY A 84 7.92 -4.34 -0.42
N VAL A 85 7.03 -5.25 -0.86
CA VAL A 85 6.41 -5.14 -2.19
C VAL A 85 4.90 -5.25 -2.12
N LEU A 86 4.38 -6.38 -1.64
CA LEU A 86 2.94 -6.64 -1.67
C LEU A 86 2.17 -5.65 -0.79
N LEU A 87 2.53 -5.58 0.48
CA LEU A 87 1.80 -4.79 1.46
C LEU A 87 1.90 -3.27 1.21
N PRO A 88 3.07 -2.69 0.87
CA PRO A 88 3.17 -1.28 0.48
C PRO A 88 2.35 -0.93 -0.75
N ALA A 89 2.34 -1.80 -1.77
CA ALA A 89 1.56 -1.58 -2.98
C ALA A 89 0.04 -1.61 -2.70
N PHE A 90 -0.43 -2.53 -1.84
CA PHE A 90 -1.81 -2.54 -1.40
C PHE A 90 -2.15 -1.30 -0.57
N ALA A 91 -1.29 -0.89 0.35
CA ALA A 91 -1.50 0.32 1.15
C ALA A 91 -1.60 1.57 0.28
N ALA A 92 -0.71 1.70 -0.71
CA ALA A 92 -0.76 2.77 -1.70
C ALA A 92 -2.06 2.76 -2.52
N ASN A 93 -2.54 1.58 -2.93
CA ASN A 93 -3.81 1.43 -3.62
C ASN A 93 -4.99 1.83 -2.72
N ALA A 94 -4.97 1.41 -1.45
CA ALA A 94 -5.96 1.77 -0.44
C ALA A 94 -6.05 3.28 -0.23
N VAL A 95 -4.91 3.99 -0.24
CA VAL A 95 -4.88 5.46 -0.21
C VAL A 95 -5.63 6.06 -1.41
N LEU A 96 -5.44 5.54 -2.63
CA LEU A 96 -6.18 6.00 -3.81
C LEU A 96 -7.68 5.73 -3.68
N VAL A 97 -8.07 4.53 -3.25
CA VAL A 97 -9.48 4.14 -3.05
C VAL A 97 -10.18 5.02 -2.00
N LEU A 98 -9.48 5.36 -0.92
CA LEU A 98 -9.98 6.25 0.12
C LEU A 98 -10.13 7.69 -0.40
N MET A 99 -9.10 8.24 -1.06
CA MET A 99 -9.11 9.62 -1.54
C MET A 99 -10.11 9.89 -2.67
N THR A 100 -10.33 8.90 -3.53
CA THR A 100 -11.28 9.01 -4.64
C THR A 100 -12.71 8.71 -4.23
N ARG A 101 -12.91 8.11 -3.04
CA ARG A 101 -14.19 7.53 -2.61
C ARG A 101 -14.79 6.57 -3.65
N GLY A 102 -13.95 5.92 -4.45
CA GLY A 102 -14.39 5.07 -5.56
C GLY A 102 -14.78 5.80 -6.84
N ASN A 103 -14.50 7.10 -6.96
CA ASN A 103 -14.58 7.84 -8.22
C ASN A 103 -13.19 7.99 -8.88
N PRO A 104 -12.83 7.12 -9.83
CA PRO A 104 -11.49 7.12 -10.44
C PRO A 104 -11.23 8.29 -11.37
N GLY A 105 -12.28 9.00 -11.83
CA GLY A 105 -12.10 10.28 -12.54
C GLY A 105 -11.53 11.37 -11.64
N ALA A 106 -11.59 11.22 -10.32
CA ALA A 106 -11.07 12.17 -9.35
C ALA A 106 -9.59 11.94 -8.97
N VAL A 107 -8.88 11.04 -9.67
CA VAL A 107 -7.45 10.78 -9.41
C VAL A 107 -6.59 11.87 -10.05
N THR A 108 -6.36 12.96 -9.34
CA THR A 108 -5.40 14.00 -9.73
C THR A 108 -3.95 13.49 -9.63
N ALA A 109 -3.01 14.11 -10.35
CA ALA A 109 -1.58 13.77 -10.31
C ALA A 109 -0.99 13.78 -8.88
N GLY A 110 -1.35 14.77 -8.05
CA GLY A 110 -0.89 14.84 -6.66
C GLY A 110 -1.33 13.64 -5.81
N ARG A 111 -2.56 13.13 -6.01
CA ARG A 111 -3.06 11.94 -5.32
C ARG A 111 -2.32 10.67 -5.72
N ARG A 112 -1.90 10.58 -6.99
CA ARG A 112 -1.00 9.49 -7.45
C ARG A 112 0.37 9.61 -6.81
N GLY A 113 0.91 10.83 -6.71
CA GLY A 113 2.17 11.10 -6.03
C GLY A 113 2.19 10.59 -4.58
N LEU A 114 1.10 10.81 -3.83
CA LEU A 114 0.97 10.27 -2.47
C LEU A 114 0.99 8.74 -2.42
N ALA A 115 0.27 8.08 -3.34
CA ALA A 115 0.30 6.62 -3.42
C ALA A 115 1.70 6.09 -3.78
N PHE A 116 2.41 6.78 -4.68
CA PHE A 116 3.79 6.44 -5.02
C PHE A 116 4.74 6.62 -3.84
N ALA A 117 4.57 7.69 -3.06
CA ALA A 117 5.34 7.92 -1.84
C ALA A 117 5.09 6.83 -0.79
N VAL A 118 3.85 6.36 -0.63
CA VAL A 118 3.52 5.24 0.27
C VAL A 118 4.18 3.94 -0.21
N ALA A 119 4.04 3.60 -1.50
CA ALA A 119 4.65 2.40 -2.06
C ALA A 119 6.18 2.42 -1.93
N ALA A 120 6.82 3.54 -2.29
CA ALA A 120 8.26 3.69 -2.19
C ALA A 120 8.74 3.70 -0.73
N GLY A 121 8.03 4.40 0.15
CA GLY A 121 8.35 4.49 1.57
C GLY A 121 8.28 3.13 2.25
N GLY A 122 7.17 2.41 2.08
CA GLY A 122 7.01 1.06 2.62
C GLY A 122 8.06 0.09 2.08
N GLY A 123 8.29 0.11 0.77
CA GLY A 123 9.31 -0.72 0.14
C GLY A 123 10.71 -0.48 0.70
N PHE A 124 11.15 0.78 0.74
CA PHE A 124 12.46 1.14 1.26
C PHE A 124 12.62 0.78 2.74
N VAL A 125 11.64 1.13 3.56
CA VAL A 125 11.70 0.97 5.01
C VAL A 125 11.61 -0.51 5.42
N SER A 126 10.96 -1.36 4.63
CA SER A 126 10.84 -2.82 4.89
C SER A 126 12.17 -3.52 5.12
N VAL A 127 13.28 -2.93 4.66
CA VAL A 127 14.64 -3.44 4.87
C VAL A 127 15.02 -3.52 6.34
N GLY A 128 14.44 -2.65 7.18
CA GLY A 128 14.59 -2.71 8.63
C GLY A 128 13.90 -3.89 9.32
N LEU A 129 13.17 -4.73 8.59
CA LEU A 129 12.50 -5.92 9.12
C LEU A 129 13.36 -7.19 9.02
N VAL A 130 14.53 -7.09 8.38
CA VAL A 130 15.49 -8.17 8.16
C VAL A 130 16.76 -7.86 8.94
#